data_AF-A0A1B8P348-F1
#
_entry.id   AF-A0A1B8P348-F1
#
_cell.length_a   1.000
_cell.length_b   1.000
_cell.length_c   1.000
_cell.angle_alpha   90.00
_cell.angle_beta   90.00
_cell.angle_gamma   90.00
#
_symmetry.space_group_name_H-M   'P 1'
#
loop_
_entity.id
_entity.type
_entity.pdbx_description
1 polymer ?
#
loop_
_entity_poly.entity_id
_entity_poly.type
_entity_poly.pdbx_seq_one_letter_code
_entity_poly.pdbx_strand_id
1 'polypeptide(L)'
;MATRRAGNDRESVLIDATLTCIAREGISAATVRNIADYAGVTNGLIRFYFKSKDGILQAAYRRFLERLFEAAHGTIDGDDMTACERLERYLLANLSPPIVTRTACCCGPTSCPSPITTTPWPTSAGTGTTARPAPSATSFMRH
;
A
#
# COMPACT_ATOMS: atom_id res chain seq x y z
N MET A 1 7.47 14.77 -34.68
CA MET A 1 7.52 14.73 -33.20
C MET A 1 6.14 14.74 -32.51
N ALA A 2 5.01 15.05 -33.18
CA ALA A 2 3.68 15.11 -32.55
C ALA A 2 3.04 13.75 -32.24
N THR A 3 3.31 12.71 -33.04
CA THR A 3 2.65 11.39 -32.90
C THR A 3 3.11 10.59 -31.68
N ARG A 4 4.33 10.82 -31.18
CA ARG A 4 4.88 10.08 -30.03
C ARG A 4 4.29 10.54 -28.69
N ARG A 5 3.94 11.83 -28.56
CA ARG A 5 3.31 12.39 -27.35
C ARG A 5 1.89 11.86 -27.17
N ALA A 6 1.08 11.88 -28.23
CA ALA A 6 -0.28 11.34 -28.19
C ALA A 6 -0.34 9.84 -27.86
N GLY A 7 0.65 9.06 -28.30
CA GLY A 7 0.79 7.65 -27.93
C GLY A 7 1.11 7.47 -26.44
N ASN A 8 2.02 8.29 -25.90
CA ASN A 8 2.40 8.26 -24.49
C ASN A 8 1.24 8.66 -23.57
N ASP A 9 0.40 9.61 -24.00
CA ASP A 9 -0.78 10.03 -23.23
C ASP A 9 -1.80 8.89 -23.14
N ARG A 10 -2.07 8.19 -24.25
CA ARG A 10 -2.97 7.03 -24.27
C ARG A 10 -2.44 5.86 -23.44
N GLU A 11 -1.14 5.59 -23.51
CA GLU A 11 -0.50 4.58 -22.66
C GLU A 11 -0.66 4.91 -21.18
N SER A 12 -0.48 6.17 -20.79
CA SER A 12 -0.66 6.62 -19.40
C SER A 12 -2.10 6.43 -18.90
N VAL A 13 -3.10 6.70 -19.74
CA VAL A 13 -4.53 6.48 -19.42
C VAL A 13 -4.81 5.00 -19.15
N LEU A 14 -4.25 4.10 -19.95
CA LEU A 14 -4.40 2.65 -19.75
C LEU A 14 -3.75 2.19 -18.45
N ILE A 15 -2.58 2.74 -18.13
CA ILE A 15 -1.87 2.45 -16.88
C ILE A 15 -2.70 2.94 -15.67
N ASP A 16 -3.22 4.16 -15.71
CA ASP A 16 -4.01 4.72 -14.61
C ASP A 16 -5.35 3.98 -14.41
N ALA A 17 -6.00 3.57 -15.50
CA ALA A 17 -7.18 2.70 -15.45
C ALA A 17 -6.86 1.35 -14.81
N THR A 18 -5.69 0.78 -15.13
CA THR A 18 -5.22 -0.48 -14.54
C THR A 18 -4.99 -0.35 -13.04
N LEU A 19 -4.29 0.70 -12.60
CA LEU A 19 -4.06 0.98 -11.18
C LEU A 19 -5.38 1.16 -10.42
N THR A 20 -6.35 1.83 -11.05
CA THR A 20 -7.69 2.02 -10.48
C THR A 20 -8.45 0.71 -10.33
N CYS A 21 -8.43 -0.15 -11.37
CA CYS A 21 -9.05 -1.47 -11.31
C CYS A 21 -8.43 -2.33 -10.20
N ILE A 22 -7.09 -2.33 -10.08
CA ILE A 22 -6.38 -3.06 -9.00
C ILE A 22 -6.75 -2.50 -7.63
N ALA A 23 -6.80 -1.18 -7.46
CA ALA A 23 -7.12 -0.55 -6.19
C ALA A 23 -8.55 -0.84 -5.71
N ARG A 24 -9.50 -1.04 -6.63
CA ARG A 24 -10.92 -1.26 -6.30
C ARG A 24 -11.30 -2.72 -6.17
N GLU A 25 -10.75 -3.59 -7.03
CA GLU A 25 -11.20 -4.98 -7.18
C GLU A 25 -10.07 -6.01 -7.00
N GLY A 26 -8.83 -5.54 -6.81
CA GLY A 26 -7.65 -6.38 -6.68
C GLY A 26 -7.06 -6.84 -8.02
N ILE A 27 -5.87 -7.45 -7.94
CA ILE A 27 -5.08 -7.85 -9.11
C ILE A 27 -5.79 -8.90 -9.98
N SER A 28 -6.57 -9.81 -9.36
CA SER A 28 -7.30 -10.87 -10.07
C SER A 28 -8.35 -10.31 -11.03
N ALA A 29 -8.98 -9.18 -10.69
CA ALA A 29 -10.00 -8.52 -11.50
C ALA A 29 -9.42 -7.64 -12.63
N ALA A 30 -8.11 -7.36 -12.63
CA ALA A 30 -7.42 -6.56 -13.63
C ALA A 30 -7.21 -7.34 -14.95
N THR A 31 -8.32 -7.69 -15.60
CA THR A 31 -8.34 -8.31 -16.93
C THR A 31 -8.32 -7.24 -18.03
N VAL A 32 -7.87 -7.60 -19.24
CA VAL A 32 -7.83 -6.67 -20.39
C VAL A 32 -9.20 -6.03 -20.65
N ARG A 33 -10.28 -6.82 -20.49
CA ARG A 33 -11.65 -6.34 -20.66
C ARG A 33 -12.02 -5.30 -19.60
N ASN A 34 -11.81 -5.63 -18.31
CA ASN A 34 -12.12 -4.70 -17.23
C ASN A 34 -11.29 -3.43 -17.36
N ILE A 35 -10.00 -3.54 -17.69
CA ILE A 35 -9.13 -2.38 -17.92
C ILE A 35 -9.65 -1.50 -19.07
N ALA A 36 -10.15 -2.11 -20.15
CA ALA A 36 -10.77 -1.39 -21.26
C ALA A 36 -12.02 -0.62 -20.82
N ASP A 37 -12.85 -1.27 -20.01
CA ASP A 37 -14.08 -0.67 -19.45
C ASP A 37 -13.73 0.50 -18.51
N TYR A 38 -12.72 0.35 -17.65
CA TYR A 38 -12.21 1.43 -16.78
C TYR A 38 -11.62 2.61 -17.56
N ALA A 39 -10.92 2.34 -18.66
CA ALA A 39 -10.32 3.37 -19.51
C ALA A 39 -11.32 4.00 -20.50
N GLY A 40 -12.52 3.42 -20.66
CA GLY A 40 -13.50 3.85 -21.66
C GLY A 40 -13.01 3.64 -23.11
N VAL A 41 -12.20 2.61 -23.36
CA VAL A 41 -11.62 2.33 -24.68
C VAL A 41 -11.99 0.94 -25.19
N THR A 42 -11.74 0.67 -26.47
CA THR A 42 -11.96 -0.66 -27.05
C THR A 42 -10.80 -1.61 -26.70
N ASN A 43 -11.12 -2.91 -26.56
CA ASN A 43 -10.11 -3.95 -26.34
C ASN A 43 -9.01 -3.99 -27.42
N GLY A 44 -9.34 -3.61 -28.66
CA GLY A 44 -8.39 -3.53 -29.77
C GLY A 44 -7.31 -2.48 -29.54
N LEU A 45 -7.65 -1.35 -28.89
CA LEU A 45 -6.68 -0.30 -28.57
C LEU A 45 -5.65 -0.78 -27.55
N ILE A 46 -6.07 -1.57 -26.55
CA ILE A 46 -5.13 -2.11 -25.56
C ILE A 46 -4.11 -3.04 -26.20
N ARG A 47 -4.55 -3.91 -27.13
CA ARG A 47 -3.65 -4.83 -27.85
C ARG A 47 -2.60 -4.12 -28.71
N PHE A 48 -2.89 -2.88 -29.12
CA PHE A 48 -1.93 -2.04 -29.84
C PHE A 48 -0.79 -1.55 -28.94
N TYR A 49 -1.08 -1.18 -27.69
CA TYR A 49 -0.08 -0.69 -26.73
C TYR A 49 0.61 -1.83 -25.97
N PHE A 50 -0.14 -2.87 -25.60
CA PHE A 50 0.35 -3.93 -24.74
C PHE A 50 0.08 -5.31 -25.35
N LYS A 51 1.14 -6.09 -25.46
CA LYS A 51 1.08 -7.45 -26.03
C LYS A 51 0.42 -8.47 -25.11
N SER A 52 0.46 -8.24 -23.80
CA SER A 52 -0.07 -9.17 -22.79
C SER A 52 -0.60 -8.43 -21.56
N LYS A 53 -1.44 -9.12 -20.77
CA LYS A 53 -1.91 -8.65 -19.46
C LYS A 53 -0.72 -8.31 -18.54
N ASP A 54 0.28 -9.19 -18.52
CA ASP A 54 1.47 -9.01 -17.68
C ASP A 54 2.28 -7.77 -18.09
N GLY A 55 2.31 -7.43 -19.38
CA GLY A 55 2.94 -6.20 -19.86
C GLY A 55 2.26 -4.95 -19.32
N ILE A 56 0.92 -4.93 -19.28
CA ILE A 56 0.16 -3.82 -18.68
C ILE A 56 0.44 -3.73 -17.18
N LEU A 57 0.42 -4.87 -16.49
CA LEU A 57 0.67 -4.94 -15.04
C LEU A 57 2.09 -4.47 -14.69
N GLN A 58 3.10 -4.87 -15.46
CA GLN A 58 4.48 -4.40 -15.26
C GLN A 58 4.62 -2.90 -15.49
N ALA A 59 3.99 -2.36 -16.54
CA ALA A 59 3.99 -0.93 -16.81
C ALA A 59 3.29 -0.14 -15.70
N ALA A 60 2.15 -0.65 -15.21
CA ALA A 60 1.43 -0.06 -14.09
C ALA A 60 2.25 -0.10 -12.80
N TYR A 61 2.88 -1.23 -12.50
CA TYR A 61 3.74 -1.38 -11.32
C TYR A 61 4.94 -0.42 -11.37
N ARG A 62 5.61 -0.31 -12.52
CA ARG A 62 6.69 0.65 -12.72
C ARG A 62 6.20 2.09 -12.49
N ARG A 63 5.07 2.46 -13.07
CA ARG A 63 4.48 3.80 -12.90
C ARG A 63 4.12 4.09 -11.45
N PHE A 64 3.62 3.09 -10.73
CA PHE A 64 3.33 3.20 -9.30
C PHE A 64 4.60 3.44 -8.48
N LEU A 65 5.66 2.66 -8.71
CA LEU A 65 6.95 2.84 -8.03
C LEU A 65 7.59 4.19 -8.37
N GLU A 66 7.55 4.63 -9.62
CA GLU A 66 8.03 5.95 -10.02
C GLU A 66 7.32 7.07 -9.23
N ARG A 67 5.98 7.01 -9.12
CA ARG A 67 5.22 7.99 -8.32
C ARG A 67 5.58 7.95 -6.85
N LEU A 68 5.81 6.76 -6.30
CA LEU A 68 6.21 6.56 -4.92
C LEU A 68 7.57 7.21 -4.63
N PHE A 69 8.58 6.91 -5.44
CA PHE A 69 9.92 7.45 -5.25
C PHE A 69 9.97 8.96 -5.51
N GLU A 70 9.28 9.46 -6.54
CA GLU A 70 9.24 10.89 -6.84
C GLU A 70 8.65 11.69 -5.66
N ALA A 71 7.55 11.21 -5.08
CA ALA A 71 6.93 11.84 -3.92
C ALA A 71 7.87 11.83 -2.69
N ALA A 72 8.63 10.75 -2.50
CA ALA A 72 9.56 10.62 -1.40
C ALA A 72 10.77 11.56 -1.54
N HIS A 73 11.39 11.58 -2.73
CA HIS A 73 12.59 12.36 -2.99
C HIS A 73 12.34 13.86 -2.93
N GLY A 74 11.19 14.34 -3.43
CA GLY A 74 10.85 15.77 -3.38
C GLY A 74 10.67 16.33 -1.96
N THR A 75 10.62 15.50 -0.92
CA THR A 75 10.40 15.95 0.48
C THR A 75 11.67 16.10 1.31
N ILE A 76 12.80 15.61 0.81
CA ILE A 76 14.09 15.58 1.53
C ILE A 76 15.12 16.59 1.00
N ASP A 77 14.73 17.38 0.00
CA ASP A 77 15.54 18.44 -0.59
C ASP A 77 15.40 19.73 0.23
N GLY A 78 16.53 20.24 0.74
CA GLY A 78 16.62 21.45 1.54
C GLY A 78 17.81 21.42 2.49
N ASP A 79 18.71 22.41 2.40
CA ASP A 79 19.92 22.51 3.24
C ASP A 79 19.61 22.87 4.71
N ASP A 80 18.42 23.41 4.98
CA ASP A 80 18.01 23.90 6.30
C ASP A 80 17.36 22.82 7.19
N MET A 81 17.49 21.55 6.84
CA MET A 81 16.86 20.45 7.60
C MET A 81 17.88 19.58 8.34
N THR A 82 17.56 19.23 9.58
CA THR A 82 18.29 18.22 10.33
C THR A 82 18.07 16.82 9.75
N ALA A 83 18.97 15.88 10.05
CA ALA A 83 18.83 14.49 9.60
C ALA A 83 17.54 13.81 10.13
N CYS A 84 17.11 14.13 11.36
CA CYS A 84 15.88 13.62 11.94
C CYS A 84 14.64 14.14 11.20
N GLU A 85 14.57 15.43 10.88
CA GLU A 85 13.44 16.02 10.14
C GLU A 85 13.36 15.46 8.71
N ARG A 86 14.51 15.22 8.06
CA ARG A 86 14.55 14.61 6.71
C ARG A 86 14.01 13.19 6.74
N LEU A 87 14.40 12.41 7.75
CA LEU A 87 13.87 11.05 7.94
C LEU A 87 12.37 11.07 8.24
N GLU A 88 11.91 11.94 9.13
CA GLU A 88 10.48 12.08 9.46
C GLU A 88 9.65 12.41 8.22
N ARG A 89 10.07 13.40 7.42
CA ARG A 89 9.38 13.75 6.17
C ARG A 89 9.38 12.62 5.16
N TYR A 90 10.50 11.93 4.99
CA TYR A 90 10.59 10.77 4.09
C TYR A 90 9.65 9.64 4.53
N LEU A 91 9.60 9.35 5.83
CA LEU A 91 8.71 8.34 6.39
C LEU A 91 7.24 8.74 6.19
N LEU A 92 6.87 10.00 6.46
CA LEU A 92 5.50 10.47 6.24
C LEU A 92 5.12 10.47 4.75
N ALA A 93 6.04 10.78 3.84
CA ALA A 93 5.78 10.74 2.39
C ALA A 93 5.55 9.30 1.88
N ASN A 94 6.28 8.31 2.40
CA ASN A 94 6.15 6.91 1.98
C ASN A 94 5.09 6.12 2.76
N LEU A 95 4.79 6.51 3.99
CA LEU A 95 3.89 5.78 4.90
C LEU A 95 2.55 6.50 5.10
N SER A 96 2.19 7.39 4.18
CA SER A 96 0.87 8.02 4.10
C SER A 96 0.03 7.41 2.97
N PRO A 97 -1.27 7.73 2.89
CA PRO A 97 -2.11 7.27 1.79
C PRO A 97 -1.53 7.69 0.43
N PRO A 98 -1.55 6.82 -0.59
CA PRO A 98 -2.29 5.56 -0.64
C PRO A 98 -1.53 4.32 -0.10
N ILE A 99 -0.23 4.41 0.19
CA ILE A 99 0.61 3.24 0.54
C ILE A 99 0.17 2.62 1.86
N VAL A 100 -0.11 3.47 2.86
CA VAL A 100 -0.64 3.04 4.15
C VAL A 100 -2.01 3.69 4.31
N THR A 101 -3.04 2.93 3.95
CA THR A 101 -4.42 3.32 4.20
C THR A 101 -5.01 2.39 5.27
N ARG A 102 -5.67 2.97 6.28
CA ARG A 102 -6.27 2.23 7.40
C ARG A 102 -7.36 1.22 6.97
N THR A 103 -7.81 1.31 5.72
CA THR A 103 -8.83 0.43 5.13
C THR A 103 -8.41 -1.04 4.96
N ALA A 104 -7.15 -1.40 5.21
CA ALA A 104 -6.72 -2.79 5.26
C ALA A 104 -7.09 -3.54 6.57
N CYS A 105 -7.61 -2.85 7.60
CA CYS A 105 -8.18 -3.55 8.75
C CYS A 105 -9.57 -4.09 8.40
N CYS A 106 -9.78 -5.40 8.59
CA CYS A 106 -11.07 -6.08 8.44
C CYS A 106 -12.19 -5.54 9.36
N CYS A 107 -11.86 -4.60 10.25
CA CYS A 107 -12.75 -3.93 11.17
C CYS A 107 -13.18 -2.62 10.51
N GLY A 108 -14.47 -2.47 10.14
CA GLY A 108 -14.98 -1.26 9.51
C GLY A 108 -14.67 0.06 10.28
N PRO A 109 -14.96 1.23 9.68
CA PRO A 109 -14.55 2.54 10.21
C PRO A 109 -15.05 2.87 11.62
N THR A 110 -16.04 2.13 12.13
CA THR A 110 -16.66 2.32 13.44
C THR A 110 -16.19 1.38 14.54
N SER A 111 -15.33 0.38 14.27
CA SER A 111 -14.93 -0.63 15.27
C SER A 111 -13.45 -0.66 15.66
N CYS A 112 -12.61 0.20 15.09
CA CYS A 112 -11.24 0.36 15.60
C CYS A 112 -11.21 1.36 16.76
N PRO A 113 -10.93 0.93 18.02
CA PRO A 113 -10.50 1.87 19.05
C PRO A 113 -9.11 2.37 18.65
N SER A 114 -9.03 3.57 18.09
CA SER A 114 -7.85 4.39 18.29
C SER A 114 -8.13 5.28 19.48
N PRO A 115 -7.15 5.38 20.38
CA PRO A 115 -6.02 6.23 20.05
C PRO A 115 -4.70 5.49 20.16
N ILE A 116 -3.71 6.00 19.43
CA ILE A 116 -2.38 6.22 19.98
C ILE A 116 -2.54 6.88 21.35
N THR A 117 -2.85 6.09 22.37
CA THR A 117 -2.87 6.57 23.75
C THR A 117 -1.43 6.87 24.09
N THR A 118 -1.17 8.14 24.39
CA THR A 118 -0.03 8.65 25.12
C THR A 118 -0.01 8.03 26.52
N THR A 119 0.11 6.71 26.64
CA THR A 119 0.47 6.06 27.88
C THR A 119 2.00 6.06 27.92
N PRO A 120 2.64 6.70 28.92
CA PRO A 120 4.06 6.51 29.11
C PRO A 120 4.31 5.00 29.30
N TRP A 121 5.40 4.51 28.70
CA TRP A 121 5.87 3.13 28.89
C TRP A 121 5.80 2.75 30.37
N PRO A 122 5.40 1.52 30.73
CA PRO A 122 5.38 1.11 32.13
C PRO A 122 6.81 1.15 32.65
N THR A 123 7.13 2.22 33.39
CA THR A 123 8.36 2.32 34.16
C THR A 123 8.16 1.37 35.32
N SER A 124 8.89 0.26 35.30
CA SER A 124 8.87 -0.77 36.33
C SER A 124 9.13 -0.15 37.70
N ALA A 125 8.09 -0.06 38.53
CA ALA A 125 8.21 0.16 39.96
C ALA A 125 7.12 -0.61 40.70
N GLY A 126 7.54 -1.53 41.57
CA GLY A 126 6.74 -1.96 42.72
C GLY A 126 5.96 -3.27 42.60
N THR A 127 6.63 -4.35 42.99
CA THR A 127 6.17 -5.35 44.00
C THR A 127 4.67 -5.62 44.12
N GLY A 128 4.25 -6.84 43.75
CA GLY A 128 2.92 -7.36 44.03
C GLY A 128 2.82 -8.87 43.78
N THR A 129 3.37 -9.65 44.72
CA THR A 129 3.15 -11.08 44.86
C THR A 129 1.67 -11.42 44.87
N THR A 130 1.21 -12.24 43.92
CA THR A 130 0.17 -13.24 44.18
C THR A 130 0.46 -14.49 43.36
N ALA A 131 0.64 -15.57 44.11
CA ALA A 131 1.02 -16.89 43.65
C ALA A 131 -0.02 -17.48 42.69
N ARG A 132 0.46 -18.04 41.58
CA ARG A 132 -0.32 -18.89 40.68
C ARG A 132 -0.27 -20.32 41.22
N PRO A 133 -1.40 -20.97 41.56
CA PRO A 133 -1.37 -22.35 42.00
C PRO A 133 -0.95 -23.26 40.82
N ALA A 134 -0.02 -24.18 41.09
CA ALA A 134 0.40 -25.21 40.15
C ALA A 134 -0.75 -26.23 39.95
N PRO A 135 -1.11 -26.61 38.71
CA PRO A 135 -2.00 -27.75 38.52
C PRO A 135 -1.26 -29.04 38.87
N SER A 136 -1.86 -29.79 39.80
CA SER A 136 -1.46 -31.11 40.27
C SER A 136 -1.31 -32.11 39.12
N ALA A 137 -0.20 -32.83 39.13
CA ALA A 137 0.03 -34.01 38.30
C ALA A 137 -0.93 -35.13 38.69
N THR A 138 -1.74 -35.63 37.74
CA THR A 138 -2.25 -37.00 37.77
C THR A 138 -2.62 -37.45 36.36
N SER A 139 -1.86 -38.45 35.89
CA SER A 139 -2.27 -39.57 35.05
C SER A 139 -2.81 -39.28 33.64
N PHE A 140 -2.05 -39.69 32.62
CA PHE A 140 -2.45 -40.82 31.76
C PHE A 140 -1.30 -41.20 30.81
N MET A 141 -0.60 -42.28 31.16
CA MET A 141 0.30 -43.02 30.26
C MET A 141 -0.41 -44.35 29.98
N ARG A 142 -0.82 -44.57 28.72
CA ARG A 142 -1.28 -45.87 28.22
C ARG A 142 -0.74 -46.00 26.80
N HIS A 143 0.33 -46.78 26.65
CA HIS A 143 0.49 -47.83 25.63
C HIS A 143 1.79 -48.59 25.92
#